data_AF-A0A1H5A5G6-F1
#
_entry.id   AF-A0A1H5A5G6-F1
#
_cell.length_a   1.000
_cell.length_b   1.000
_cell.length_c   1.000
_cell.angle_alpha   90.00
_cell.angle_beta   90.00
_cell.angle_gamma   90.00
#
_symmetry.space_group_name_H-M   'P 1'
#
loop_
_entity.id
_entity.type
_entity.pdbx_description
1 polymer ?
#
loop_
_entity_poly.entity_id
_entity_poly.type
_entity_poly.pdbx_seq_one_letter_code
_entity_poly.pdbx_strand_id
1 'polypeptide(L)'
;MSIDQAAQPTYDSYGRMNYHPDFHPNQGAPWTTKDQQYLIQYYEKLGPEQVSLELGRTIHTVMTRAYELRKRGEMPKPAVKTYHRRMRMTA
;
A
#
# COMPACT_ATOMS: atom_id res chain seq x y z
N MET A 1 19.44 -18.80 -20.12
CA MET A 1 18.69 -18.44 -18.89
C MET A 1 19.32 -17.15 -18.39
N SER A 2 18.78 -16.01 -18.83
CA SER A 2 19.32 -14.70 -18.46
C SER A 2 18.67 -14.30 -17.16
N ILE A 3 19.48 -14.19 -16.11
CA ILE A 3 19.09 -13.70 -14.79
C ILE A 3 18.45 -12.32 -14.93
N ASP A 4 17.17 -12.23 -14.54
CA ASP A 4 16.33 -11.05 -14.59
C ASP A 4 16.97 -9.89 -13.82
N GLN A 5 17.31 -8.81 -14.53
CA GLN A 5 17.51 -7.51 -13.89
C GLN A 5 16.14 -7.05 -13.38
N ALA A 6 15.90 -7.16 -12.07
CA ALA A 6 14.81 -6.46 -11.42
C ALA A 6 14.94 -4.97 -11.74
N ALA A 7 14.03 -4.46 -12.58
CA ALA A 7 14.05 -3.07 -13.01
C ALA A 7 13.87 -2.16 -11.80
N GLN A 8 14.62 -1.07 -11.71
CA GLN A 8 14.48 -0.13 -10.60
C GLN A 8 13.02 0.35 -10.46
N PRO A 9 12.49 0.50 -9.23
CA PRO A 9 11.11 0.93 -9.02
C PRO A 9 10.90 2.32 -9.63
N THR A 10 9.84 2.46 -10.42
CA THR A 10 9.44 3.76 -10.98
C THR A 10 8.36 4.38 -10.11
N TYR A 11 8.21 5.71 -10.20
CA TYR A 11 7.27 6.47 -9.38
C TYR A 11 6.37 7.33 -10.25
N ASP A 12 5.12 7.53 -9.81
CA ASP A 12 4.20 8.46 -10.45
C ASP A 12 4.50 9.93 -10.08
N SER A 13 3.75 10.86 -10.67
CA SER A 13 3.88 12.31 -10.39
C SER A 13 3.58 12.68 -8.93
N TYR A 14 2.93 11.81 -8.15
CA TYR A 14 2.64 11.98 -6.73
C TYR A 14 3.71 11.33 -5.83
N GLY A 15 4.76 10.76 -6.43
CA GLY A 15 5.84 10.05 -5.75
C GLY A 15 5.41 8.70 -5.17
N ARG A 16 4.36 8.07 -5.70
CA ARG A 16 3.93 6.71 -5.31
C ARG A 16 4.66 5.71 -6.18
N MET A 17 5.15 4.62 -5.58
CA MET A 17 5.75 3.53 -6.35
C MET A 17 4.69 2.95 -7.31
N ASN A 18 5.06 2.84 -8.59
CA ASN A 18 4.27 2.10 -9.57
C ASN A 18 4.30 0.60 -9.25
N TYR A 19 3.45 -0.19 -9.90
CA TYR A 19 3.50 -1.64 -9.75
C TYR A 19 4.91 -2.17 -10.05
N HIS A 20 5.36 -3.08 -9.20
CA HIS A 20 6.65 -3.73 -9.28
C HIS A 20 6.50 -5.14 -8.70
N PRO A 21 6.89 -6.19 -9.42
CA PRO A 21 6.62 -7.58 -9.01
C PRO A 21 7.22 -7.92 -7.64
N ASP A 22 8.45 -7.46 -7.36
CA ASP A 22 9.14 -7.78 -6.10
C ASP A 22 8.50 -7.12 -4.86
N PHE A 23 7.94 -5.92 -5.02
CA PHE A 23 7.32 -5.17 -3.92
C PHE A 23 5.82 -5.41 -3.82
N HIS A 24 5.19 -5.90 -4.88
CA HIS A 24 3.75 -6.07 -4.97
C HIS A 24 3.32 -7.50 -5.37
N PRO A 25 3.82 -8.54 -4.68
CA PRO A 25 3.51 -9.94 -5.03
C PRO A 25 2.02 -10.28 -4.86
N ASN A 26 1.29 -9.54 -4.02
CA ASN A 26 -0.14 -9.77 -3.75
C ASN A 26 -1.05 -8.85 -4.59
N GLN A 27 -0.52 -8.15 -5.59
CA GLN A 27 -1.34 -7.29 -6.44
C GLN A 27 -2.36 -8.14 -7.23
N GLY A 28 -3.64 -7.75 -7.15
CA GLY A 28 -4.75 -8.48 -7.80
C GLY A 28 -5.24 -9.72 -7.05
N ALA A 29 -4.52 -10.20 -6.03
CA ALA A 29 -4.98 -11.31 -5.19
C ALA A 29 -6.18 -10.90 -4.32
N PRO A 30 -7.09 -11.82 -3.95
CA PRO A 30 -8.19 -11.53 -3.02
C PRO A 30 -7.67 -10.98 -1.68
N TRP A 31 -8.44 -10.10 -1.03
CA TRP A 31 -8.12 -9.61 0.31
C TRP A 31 -8.45 -10.68 1.35
N THR A 32 -7.44 -11.12 2.10
CA THR A 32 -7.67 -12.04 3.22
C THR A 32 -8.19 -11.28 4.44
N THR A 33 -8.80 -11.99 5.38
CA THR A 33 -9.19 -11.42 6.68
C THR A 33 -7.99 -10.82 7.41
N LYS A 34 -6.82 -11.46 7.32
CA LYS A 34 -5.57 -10.98 7.94
C LYS A 34 -5.10 -9.68 7.30
N ASP A 35 -5.11 -9.59 5.96
CA ASP A 35 -4.73 -8.37 5.22
C ASP A 35 -5.62 -7.20 5.65
N GLN A 36 -6.93 -7.45 5.73
CA GLN A 36 -7.90 -6.45 6.09
C GLN A 36 -7.75 -5.99 7.55
N GLN A 37 -7.53 -6.92 8.49
CA GLN A 37 -7.26 -6.57 9.89
C GLN A 37 -5.99 -5.74 10.02
N TYR A 38 -4.92 -6.14 9.32
CA TYR A 38 -3.67 -5.39 9.31
C TYR A 38 -3.87 -3.97 8.76
N LEU A 39 -4.58 -3.84 7.63
CA LEU A 39 -4.93 -2.55 7.05
C LEU A 39 -5.65 -1.65 8.07
N ILE A 40 -6.70 -2.15 8.72
CA ILE A 40 -7.47 -1.36 9.70
C ILE A 40 -6.61 -0.93 10.88
N GLN A 41 -5.74 -1.81 11.37
CA GLN A 41 -4.93 -1.57 12.56
C GLN A 41 -3.79 -0.57 12.33
N TYR A 42 -3.18 -0.58 11.14
CA TYR A 42 -1.92 0.12 10.88
C TYR A 42 -2.00 1.27 9.87
N TYR A 43 -3.07 1.38 9.07
CA TYR A 43 -3.15 2.40 8.02
C TYR A 43 -2.96 3.83 8.53
N GLU A 44 -3.56 4.20 9.67
CA GLU A 44 -3.39 5.54 10.24
C GLU A 44 -2.04 5.75 10.94
N LYS A 45 -1.41 4.67 11.39
CA LYS A 45 -0.17 4.72 12.17
C LYS A 45 1.05 4.82 11.26
N LEU A 46 1.09 3.95 10.24
CA LEU A 46 2.22 3.80 9.34
C LEU A 46 2.02 4.54 8.02
N GLY A 47 0.76 4.80 7.65
CA GLY A 47 0.41 5.42 6.38
C GLY A 47 0.27 4.42 5.23
N PRO A 48 -0.27 4.88 4.09
CA PRO A 48 -0.61 4.00 2.97
C PRO A 48 0.61 3.39 2.29
N GLU A 49 1.77 4.05 2.36
CA GLU A 49 3.00 3.59 1.71
C GLU A 49 3.63 2.41 2.41
N GLN A 50 3.86 2.49 3.72
CA GLN A 50 4.39 1.37 4.47
C GLN A 50 3.42 0.18 4.48
N VAL A 51 2.11 0.44 4.65
CA VAL A 51 1.11 -0.64 4.57
C VAL A 51 1.05 -1.28 3.18
N SER A 52 1.35 -0.54 2.11
CA SER A 52 1.44 -1.09 0.75
C SER A 52 2.56 -2.13 0.61
N LEU A 53 3.73 -1.84 1.18
CA LEU A 53 4.88 -2.73 1.18
C LEU A 53 4.60 -3.98 2.01
N GLU A 54 4.05 -3.81 3.21
CA GLU A 54 3.74 -4.91 4.13
C GLU A 54 2.67 -5.87 3.58
N LEU A 55 1.67 -5.33 2.87
CA LEU A 55 0.63 -6.13 2.24
C LEU A 55 1.02 -6.63 0.85
N GLY A 56 2.14 -6.19 0.28
CA GLY A 56 2.56 -6.52 -1.06
C GLY A 56 1.58 -6.05 -2.14
N ARG A 57 1.00 -4.86 -1.99
CA ARG A 57 0.00 -4.27 -2.91
C ARG A 57 0.34 -2.83 -3.18
N THR A 58 -0.07 -2.28 -4.32
CA THR A 58 0.24 -0.86 -4.61
C THR A 58 -0.42 0.09 -3.61
N ILE A 59 0.21 1.25 -3.38
CA ILE A 59 -0.32 2.33 -2.54
C ILE A 59 -1.77 2.67 -2.95
N HIS A 60 -2.03 2.75 -4.25
CA HIS A 60 -3.36 3.05 -4.76
C HIS A 60 -4.39 2.00 -4.32
N THR A 61 -4.08 0.71 -4.48
CA THR A 61 -4.97 -0.38 -4.05
C THR A 61 -5.26 -0.34 -2.55
N VAL A 62 -4.24 -0.07 -1.72
CA VAL A 62 -4.41 0.06 -0.26
C VAL A 62 -5.29 1.25 0.10
N MET A 63 -5.08 2.41 -0.53
CA MET A 63 -5.89 3.61 -0.31
C MET A 63 -7.36 3.39 -0.70
N THR A 64 -7.61 2.76 -1.86
CA THR A 64 -8.96 2.43 -2.33
C THR A 64 -9.65 1.46 -1.37
N ARG A 65 -8.93 0.43 -0.90
CA ARG A 65 -9.50 -0.51 0.06
C ARG A 65 -9.84 0.16 1.40
N ALA A 66 -8.97 1.00 1.93
CA ALA A 66 -9.25 1.75 3.16
C ALA A 66 -10.47 2.67 3.00
N TYR A 67 -10.63 3.30 1.83
CA TYR A 67 -11.82 4.08 1.50
C TYR A 67 -13.10 3.23 1.51
N GLU A 68 -13.09 2.05 0.86
CA GLU A 68 -14.23 1.13 0.85
C GLU A 68 -14.62 0.67 2.25
N LEU A 69 -13.64 0.27 3.08
CA LEU A 69 -13.88 -0.19 4.44
C LEU A 69 -14.48 0.91 5.32
N ARG A 70 -14.00 2.15 5.18
CA ARG A 70 -14.59 3.30 5.88
C ARG A 70 -16.01 3.59 5.40
N LYS A 71 -16.29 3.44 4.10
CA LYS A 71 -17.63 3.60 3.55
C LYS A 71 -18.61 2.54 4.09
N ARG A 72 -18.11 1.34 4.38
CA ARG A 72 -18.89 0.24 5.00
C ARG A 72 -19.00 0.35 6.53
N GLY A 73 -18.25 1.25 7.16
CA GLY A 73 -18.19 1.37 8.62
C GLY A 73 -17.30 0.33 9.31
N GLU A 74 -16.56 -0.48 8.55
CA GLU A 74 -15.64 -1.51 9.07
C GLU A 74 -14.31 -0.92 9.54
N MET A 75 -13.92 0.23 9.00
CA MET A 75 -12.73 0.97 9.40
C MET A 75 -13.14 2.35 9.95
N PRO A 76 -12.60 2.77 11.12
CA PRO A 76 -12.89 4.10 11.64
C PRO A 76 -12.31 5.18 10.72
N LYS A 77 -12.97 6.33 10.68
CA LYS A 77 -12.40 7.54 10.06
C LYS A 77 -11.30 8.09 10.98
N PRO A 78 -10.23 8.67 10.41
CA PRO A 78 -9.20 9.32 11.21
C PRO A 78 -9.81 10.49 11.99
N ALA A 79 -9.50 10.56 13.29
CA ALA A 79 -9.92 11.69 14.14
C ALA A 79 -9.17 12.99 13.76
N VAL A 80 -7.93 12.87 13.27
CA VAL A 80 -7.09 13.99 12.85
C VAL A 80 -6.53 13.67 11.45
N LYS A 81 -6.46 14.68 10.58
CA LYS A 81 -5.79 14.54 9.28
C LYS A 81 -4.28 14.40 9.49
N THR A 82 -3.76 13.19 9.33
CA THR A 82 -2.32 12.90 9.36
C THR A 82 -1.77 12.88 7.94
N TYR A 83 -0.64 13.55 7.73
CA TYR A 83 0.11 13.48 6.48
C TYR A 83 1.38 12.67 6.72
N HIS A 84 1.49 11.51 6.08
CA HIS A 84 2.71 10.69 6.15
C HIS A 84 3.72 11.17 5.11
N ARG A 85 4.98 11.33 5.53
CA ARG A 85 6.09 11.65 4.62
C ARG A 85 6.28 10.48 3.64
N ARG A 86 6.54 10.80 2.37
CA ARG A 86 6.84 9.80 1.33
C ARG A 86 8.13 9.05 1.64
N MET A 87 8.13 7.73 1.43
CA MET A 87 9.32 6.88 1.50
C MET A 87 9.92 6.74 0.09
N ARG A 88 10.92 7.55 -0.24
CA ARG A 88 11.69 7.29 -1.47
C ARG A 88 12.64 6.13 -1.19
N MET A 89 12.45 4.99 -1.87
CA MET A 89 13.51 3.98 -1.92
C MET A 89 14.59 4.52 -2.83
N THR A 90 15.56 5.21 -2.23
CA THR A 90 16.82 5.55 -2.88
C THR A 90 17.67 4.29 -2.87
N ALA A 91 18.14 3.88 -4.06
CA ALA A 91 19.17 2.86 -4.21
C ALA A 91 20.44 3.20 -3.42
#